data_AF-A0AAV5VTU5-F1
#
_entry.id   AF-A0AAV5VTU5-F1
#
_cell.length_a   1.000
_cell.length_b   1.000
_cell.length_c   1.000
_cell.angle_alpha   90.00
_cell.angle_beta   90.00
_cell.angle_gamma   90.00
#
_symmetry.space_group_name_H-M   'P 1'
#
loop_
_entity.id
_entity.type
_entity.pdbx_description
1 polymer ?
#
loop_
_entity_poly.entity_id
_entity_poly.type
_entity_poly.pdbx_seq_one_letter_code
_entity_poly.pdbx_strand_id
1 'polypeptide(L)'
;FGNKDNFRGWSHLSLDLDSLCWKRCYEDDRGDDVPAFPYCNYFTACDELYKIGSTPSAPALCLYRFDDTTNQWIKIHQSRPSGNRLKVSEMSITVSGSRVYMIGSIEACEDFGCYLREVTVFELKPTLVDHSMAVLLRNETNREVAKRMLPKQITYGLMRD
;
A
#
# COMPACT_ATOMS: atom_id res chain seq x y z
N PHE A 1 39.36 9.14 -9.64
CA PHE A 1 38.78 8.23 -8.63
C PHE A 1 38.19 9.06 -7.52
N GLY A 2 36.89 9.32 -7.57
CA GLY A 2 36.27 10.18 -6.57
C GLY A 2 34.83 10.46 -6.93
N ASN A 3 34.00 9.42 -7.06
CA ASN A 3 32.57 9.63 -6.95
C ASN A 3 32.20 9.44 -5.49
N LYS A 4 32.00 10.57 -4.80
CA LYS A 4 31.26 10.61 -3.54
C LYS A 4 29.78 10.38 -3.86
N ASP A 5 29.46 9.19 -4.36
CA ASP A 5 28.11 8.67 -4.25
C ASP A 5 27.96 8.27 -2.79
N ASN A 6 27.70 9.29 -1.96
CA ASN A 6 27.14 9.09 -0.65
C ASN A 6 25.95 8.15 -0.82
N PHE A 7 26.01 6.98 -0.18
CA PHE A 7 24.90 6.06 -0.03
C PHE A 7 23.73 6.79 0.64
N ARG A 8 22.92 7.49 -0.17
CA ARG A 8 21.64 8.07 0.22
C ARG A 8 20.55 7.21 -0.43
N GLY A 9 19.97 6.33 0.36
CA GLY A 9 18.71 5.66 0.03
C GLY A 9 18.85 4.24 -0.49
N TRP A 10 18.01 3.35 0.04
CA TRP A 10 17.73 2.04 -0.53
C TRP A 10 17.16 2.24 -1.95
N SER A 11 17.83 1.69 -2.96
CA SER A 11 17.38 1.81 -4.35
C SER A 11 16.46 0.64 -4.69
N HIS A 12 15.25 0.92 -5.13
CA HIS A 12 14.38 -0.07 -5.74
C HIS A 12 14.85 -0.37 -7.16
N LEU A 13 14.86 -1.65 -7.52
CA LEU A 13 15.28 -2.12 -8.84
C LEU A 13 14.16 -2.96 -9.47
N SER A 14 13.92 -2.77 -10.75
CA SER A 14 13.10 -3.64 -11.58
C SER A 14 14.02 -4.45 -12.50
N LEU A 15 13.71 -5.74 -12.68
CA LEU A 15 14.38 -6.61 -13.65
C LEU A 15 13.45 -6.79 -14.84
N ASP A 16 13.90 -6.32 -15.99
CA ASP A 16 13.27 -6.63 -17.27
C ASP A 16 13.62 -8.08 -17.63
N LEU A 17 12.63 -8.98 -17.65
CA LEU A 17 12.88 -10.41 -17.88
C LEU A 17 13.16 -10.74 -19.35
N ASP A 18 12.74 -9.88 -20.28
CA ASP A 18 13.00 -10.07 -21.71
C ASP A 18 14.42 -9.63 -22.06
N SER A 19 14.84 -8.48 -21.52
CA SER A 19 16.18 -7.93 -21.80
C SER A 19 17.22 -8.33 -20.75
N LEU A 20 16.82 -8.98 -19.65
CA LEU A 20 17.65 -9.30 -18.48
C LEU A 20 18.41 -8.09 -17.90
N CYS A 21 17.85 -6.90 -18.05
CA CYS A 21 18.48 -5.66 -17.62
C CYS A 21 17.83 -5.14 -16.34
N TRP A 22 18.66 -4.76 -15.38
CA TRP A 22 18.23 -4.06 -14.17
C TRP A 22 18.00 -2.57 -14.48
N LYS A 23 16.84 -2.07 -14.08
CA LYS A 23 16.47 -0.65 -14.17
C LYS A 23 16.26 -0.12 -12.75
N ARG A 24 16.78 1.07 -12.46
CA ARG A 24 16.53 1.74 -11.19
C ARG A 24 15.14 2.35 -11.20
N CYS A 25 14.34 2.03 -10.19
CA CYS A 25 13.05 2.66 -9.97
C CYS A 25 13.26 3.96 -9.20
N TYR A 26 12.70 5.05 -9.71
CA TYR A 26 12.77 6.35 -9.04
C TYR A 26 11.52 6.58 -8.21
N GLU A 27 11.57 7.54 -7.29
CA GLU A 27 10.38 8.03 -6.60
C GLU A 27 10.11 9.42 -7.16
N ASP A 28 8.89 9.69 -7.64
CA ASP A 28 8.47 11.02 -8.09
C ASP A 28 8.13 11.90 -6.88
N ASP A 29 9.05 11.96 -5.92
CA ASP A 29 8.98 12.91 -4.83
C ASP A 29 9.77 14.15 -5.24
N ARG A 30 9.04 15.23 -5.51
CA ARG A 30 9.56 16.57 -5.80
C ARG A 30 10.20 17.25 -4.58
N GLY A 31 10.83 16.49 -3.67
CA GLY A 31 11.43 17.01 -2.44
C GLY A 31 12.15 15.92 -1.62
N ASP A 32 12.89 16.35 -0.60
CA ASP A 32 13.72 15.55 0.34
C ASP A 32 12.94 14.49 1.19
N ASP A 33 11.69 14.17 0.84
CA ASP A 33 10.76 13.32 1.59
C ASP A 33 10.69 11.88 1.05
N VAL A 34 11.80 11.36 0.53
CA VAL A 34 11.94 9.93 0.21
C VAL A 34 11.78 9.14 1.52
N PRO A 35 10.93 8.09 1.60
CA PRO A 35 10.84 7.21 2.75
C PRO A 35 12.21 6.59 3.03
N ALA A 36 12.98 7.16 3.97
CA ALA A 36 14.33 6.69 4.25
C ALA A 36 14.37 5.45 5.16
N PHE A 37 13.26 4.75 5.33
CA PHE A 37 13.20 3.61 6.23
C PHE A 37 13.43 2.27 5.50
N PRO A 38 14.18 1.33 6.12
CA PRO A 38 14.33 -0.04 5.63
C PRO A 38 13.03 -0.86 5.72
N TYR A 39 11.95 -0.28 6.26
CA TYR A 39 10.67 -0.93 6.48
C TYR A 39 9.63 -0.30 5.56
N CYS A 40 9.59 -0.76 4.31
CA CYS A 40 8.46 -0.56 3.42
C CYS A 40 7.74 -1.89 3.24
N ASN A 41 6.41 -1.88 3.26
CA ASN A 41 5.61 -3.05 2.93
C ASN A 41 5.08 -2.90 1.52
N TYR A 42 5.19 -3.97 0.73
CA TYR A 42 4.72 -4.03 -0.64
C TYR A 42 3.48 -4.90 -0.72
N PHE A 43 2.56 -4.52 -1.58
CA PHE A 43 1.36 -5.30 -1.83
C PHE A 43 0.85 -5.03 -3.24
N THR A 44 0.06 -5.96 -3.76
CA THR A 44 -0.62 -5.82 -5.04
C THR A 44 -2.11 -5.65 -4.80
N ALA A 45 -2.73 -4.70 -5.49
CA ALA A 45 -4.17 -4.49 -5.46
C ALA A 45 -4.62 -4.02 -6.84
N CYS A 46 -5.78 -4.48 -7.32
CA CYS A 46 -6.32 -4.02 -8.61
C CYS A 46 -5.32 -4.11 -9.79
N ASP A 47 -4.52 -5.19 -9.84
CA ASP A 47 -3.45 -5.42 -10.83
C ASP A 47 -2.32 -4.36 -10.85
N GLU A 48 -2.24 -3.52 -9.84
CA GLU A 48 -1.19 -2.52 -9.66
C GLU A 48 -0.31 -2.88 -8.44
N LEU A 49 0.96 -2.50 -8.49
CA LEU A 49 1.92 -2.66 -7.40
C LEU A 49 1.93 -1.41 -6.51
N TYR A 50 1.81 -1.62 -5.22
CA TYR A 50 1.82 -0.57 -4.20
C TYR A 50 2.94 -0.79 -3.19
N LYS A 51 3.38 0.30 -2.59
CA LYS A 51 4.19 0.26 -1.37
C LYS A 51 3.68 1.26 -0.37
N ILE A 52 3.95 0.96 0.89
CA ILE A 52 3.73 1.89 1.97
C ILE A 52 4.98 2.07 2.80
N GLY A 53 5.23 3.32 3.17
CA GLY A 53 6.36 3.71 4.00
C GLY A 53 5.99 4.90 4.88
N SER A 54 6.96 5.32 5.68
CA SER A 54 6.88 6.54 6.49
C SER A 54 7.99 7.49 6.07
N THR A 55 7.75 8.79 6.15
CA THR A 55 8.80 9.80 5.88
C THR A 55 9.63 10.09 7.14
N PRO A 56 10.94 10.33 7.04
CA PRO A 56 11.80 10.56 8.21
C PRO A 56 11.57 11.94 8.84
N SER A 57 11.25 12.93 8.01
CA SER A 57 11.05 14.34 8.36
C SER A 57 9.77 14.58 9.17
N ALA A 58 8.73 13.80 8.87
CA ALA A 58 7.46 13.80 9.58
C ALA A 58 6.93 12.36 9.58
N PRO A 59 6.56 11.75 10.72
CA PRO A 59 5.97 10.41 10.79
C PRO A 59 4.55 10.42 10.19
N ALA A 60 4.50 10.55 8.86
CA ALA A 60 3.32 10.47 8.04
C ALA A 60 3.44 9.22 7.18
N LEU A 61 2.38 8.45 7.15
CA LEU A 61 2.26 7.26 6.32
C LEU A 61 2.04 7.70 4.87
N CYS A 62 2.88 7.21 3.96
CA CYS A 62 2.80 7.53 2.55
C CYS A 62 2.52 6.26 1.75
N LEU A 63 1.45 6.30 0.96
CA LEU A 63 1.09 5.26 0.00
C LEU A 63 1.56 5.66 -1.39
N TYR A 64 2.26 4.75 -2.04
CA TYR A 64 2.74 4.93 -3.40
C TYR A 64 2.21 3.83 -4.30
N ARG A 65 1.95 4.20 -5.55
CA ARG A 65 1.66 3.29 -6.65
C ARG A 65 2.84 3.25 -7.60
N PHE A 66 3.23 2.08 -8.05
CA PHE A 66 4.26 1.93 -9.07
C PHE A 66 3.68 2.19 -10.47
N ASP A 67 4.35 3.03 -11.24
CA ASP A 67 4.13 3.25 -12.66
C ASP A 67 5.25 2.54 -13.43
N ASP A 68 4.90 1.46 -14.10
CA ASP A 68 5.81 0.63 -14.88
C ASP A 68 6.22 1.29 -16.20
N THR A 69 5.39 2.19 -16.76
CA THR A 69 5.69 2.92 -17.99
C THR A 69 6.83 3.91 -17.80
N THR A 70 6.86 4.57 -16.64
CA THR A 70 7.90 5.54 -16.27
C THR A 70 8.98 4.94 -15.36
N ASN A 71 8.75 3.72 -14.84
CA ASN A 71 9.58 3.05 -13.84
C ASN A 71 9.72 3.90 -12.55
N GLN A 72 8.61 4.47 -12.08
CA GLN A 72 8.56 5.41 -10.96
C GLN A 72 7.54 5.01 -9.90
N TRP A 73 7.82 5.33 -8.65
CA TRP A 73 6.84 5.31 -7.57
C TRP A 73 6.16 6.68 -7.47
N ILE A 74 4.85 6.70 -7.64
CA ILE A 74 4.01 7.88 -7.58
C ILE A 74 3.32 7.91 -6.21
N LYS A 75 3.54 8.97 -5.43
CA LYS A 75 2.83 9.19 -4.16
C LYS A 75 1.37 9.49 -4.45
N ILE A 76 0.46 8.67 -3.91
CA ILE A 76 -0.99 8.81 -4.12
C ILE A 76 -1.73 9.20 -2.84
N HIS A 77 -1.14 8.97 -1.67
CA HIS A 77 -1.71 9.41 -0.40
C HIS A 77 -0.61 9.67 0.64
N GLN A 78 -0.84 10.66 1.49
CA GLN A 78 -0.05 10.95 2.68
C GLN A 78 -0.99 11.21 3.85
N SER A 79 -0.82 10.46 4.94
CA SER A 79 -1.56 10.70 6.17
C SER A 79 -1.08 12.00 6.83
N ARG A 80 -1.88 12.53 7.76
CA ARG A 80 -1.37 13.61 8.61
C ARG A 80 -0.20 13.09 9.45
N PRO A 81 0.79 13.93 9.78
CA PRO A 81 1.79 13.59 10.78
C PRO A 81 1.05 13.32 12.09
N SER A 82 1.05 12.07 12.55
CA SER A 82 0.71 11.79 13.94
C SER A 82 1.99 12.03 14.74
N GLY A 83 1.92 12.74 15.87
CA GLY A 83 3.09 12.94 16.73
C GLY A 83 3.75 11.61 17.19
N ASN A 84 3.03 10.50 17.01
CA ASN A 84 3.45 9.17 17.36
C ASN A 84 4.00 8.42 16.14
N ARG A 85 5.15 7.75 16.30
CA ARG A 85 5.76 6.95 15.25
C ARG A 85 4.98 5.66 15.02
N LEU A 86 4.39 5.51 13.84
CA LEU A 86 3.91 4.22 13.35
C LEU A 86 5.11 3.29 13.13
N LYS A 87 5.12 2.13 13.79
CA LYS A 87 6.12 1.09 13.53
C LYS A 87 5.72 0.30 12.29
N VAL A 88 6.24 0.71 11.13
CA VAL A 88 5.98 0.05 9.84
C VAL A 88 6.43 -1.42 9.82
N SER A 89 7.41 -1.80 10.66
CA SER A 89 7.92 -3.17 10.79
C SER A 89 6.91 -4.20 11.33
N GLU A 90 5.84 -3.76 11.99
CA GLU A 90 4.79 -4.64 12.54
C GLU A 90 3.46 -4.50 11.80
N MET A 91 3.47 -3.86 10.63
CA MET A 91 2.25 -3.59 9.87
C MET A 91 1.80 -4.82 9.10
N SER A 92 0.53 -5.19 9.27
CA SER A 92 -0.16 -6.18 8.45
C SER A 92 -1.03 -5.47 7.42
N ILE A 93 -0.95 -5.89 6.15
CA ILE A 93 -1.76 -5.34 5.06
C ILE A 93 -2.68 -6.44 4.53
N THR A 94 -3.97 -6.11 4.40
CA THR A 94 -4.98 -6.99 3.81
C THR A 94 -5.72 -6.21 2.73
N VAL A 95 -5.80 -6.76 1.53
CA VAL A 95 -6.52 -6.15 0.40
C VAL A 95 -7.84 -6.89 0.18
N SER A 96 -8.92 -6.15 0.00
CA SER A 96 -10.24 -6.68 -0.36
C SER A 96 -10.88 -5.78 -1.41
N GLY A 97 -10.84 -6.21 -2.67
CA GLY A 97 -11.27 -5.39 -3.81
C GLY A 97 -10.46 -4.09 -3.89
N SER A 98 -11.15 -2.96 -3.99
CA SER A 98 -10.55 -1.61 -3.94
C SER A 98 -10.17 -1.13 -2.53
N ARG A 99 -10.43 -1.90 -1.46
CA ARG A 99 -10.11 -1.48 -0.08
C ARG A 99 -8.82 -2.12 0.42
N VAL A 100 -7.96 -1.30 0.99
CA VAL A 100 -6.72 -1.74 1.65
C VAL A 100 -6.85 -1.47 3.14
N TYR A 101 -6.80 -2.54 3.93
CA TYR A 101 -6.80 -2.48 5.38
C TYR A 101 -5.37 -2.62 5.88
N MET A 102 -4.97 -1.69 6.72
CA MET A 102 -3.66 -1.70 7.34
C MET A 102 -3.84 -1.74 8.83
N ILE A 103 -3.18 -2.68 9.46
CA ILE A 103 -3.25 -2.88 10.90
C ILE A 103 -1.83 -2.73 11.40
N GLY A 104 -1.57 -1.66 12.14
CA GLY A 104 -0.24 -1.32 12.63
C GLY A 104 -0.23 -0.99 14.11
N SER A 105 0.97 -1.01 14.70
CA SER A 105 1.22 -0.56 16.05
C SER A 105 1.66 0.91 16.04
N ILE A 106 0.97 1.76 16.80
CA ILE A 106 1.43 3.10 17.16
C ILE A 106 2.02 3.05 18.56
N GLU A 107 3.20 3.64 18.74
CA GLU A 107 3.77 3.90 20.07
C GLU A 107 2.95 4.97 20.79
N ALA A 108 2.23 4.58 21.85
CA ALA A 108 1.32 5.47 22.56
C ALA A 108 1.99 6.20 23.73
N CYS A 109 3.11 5.66 24.24
CA CYS A 109 3.88 6.25 25.33
C CYS A 109 5.34 5.78 25.26
N GLU A 110 6.27 6.73 25.11
CA GLU A 110 7.71 6.47 24.97
C GLU A 110 8.29 5.74 26.21
N ASP A 111 7.68 5.92 27.39
CA ASP A 111 8.23 5.44 28.66
C ASP A 111 7.81 4.02 29.05
N PHE A 112 6.72 3.47 28.47
CA PHE A 112 6.13 2.20 28.92
C PHE A 112 6.03 1.12 27.84
N GLY A 113 6.45 1.40 26.61
CA GLY A 113 6.34 0.43 25.51
C GLY A 113 4.89 0.01 25.23
N CYS A 114 3.92 0.87 25.53
CA CYS A 114 2.52 0.62 25.23
C CYS A 114 2.24 0.88 23.75
N TYR A 115 1.81 -0.15 23.04
CA TYR A 115 1.43 -0.06 21.62
C TYR A 115 -0.09 -0.08 21.48
N LEU A 116 -0.64 0.92 20.80
CA LEU A 116 -2.03 0.89 20.34
C LEU A 116 -2.06 0.28 18.95
N ARG A 117 -3.02 -0.61 18.68
CA ARG A 117 -3.28 -1.06 17.31
C ARG A 117 -4.19 -0.06 16.62
N GLU A 118 -3.74 0.47 15.49
CA GLU A 118 -4.52 1.31 14.61
C GLU A 118 -4.90 0.53 13.35
N VAL A 119 -6.15 0.71 12.94
CA VAL A 119 -6.63 0.24 11.65
C VAL A 119 -6.86 1.44 10.76
N THR A 120 -6.13 1.51 9.65
CA THR A 120 -6.30 2.54 8.63
C THR A 120 -6.82 1.87 7.36
N VAL A 121 -7.81 2.48 6.73
CA VAL A 121 -8.44 1.97 5.51
C VAL A 121 -8.21 2.95 4.37
N PHE A 122 -7.67 2.46 3.26
CA PHE A 122 -7.62 3.21 2.01
C PHE A 122 -8.64 2.67 1.03
N GLU A 123 -9.39 3.58 0.41
CA GLU A 123 -10.21 3.27 -0.77
C GLU A 123 -9.40 3.66 -2.01
N LEU A 124 -8.95 2.65 -2.75
CA LEU A 124 -8.35 2.82 -4.07
C LEU A 124 -9.44 3.15 -5.09
N LYS A 125 -9.02 3.56 -6.29
CA LYS A 125 -9.98 3.85 -7.36
C LYS A 125 -10.80 2.57 -7.65
N PRO A 126 -12.14 2.63 -7.56
CA PRO A 126 -12.96 1.44 -7.76
C PRO A 126 -12.79 0.92 -9.19
N THR A 127 -12.56 -0.37 -9.29
CA THR A 127 -12.40 -1.10 -10.55
C THR A 127 -13.77 -1.40 -11.18
N LEU A 128 -13.76 -1.88 -12.42
CA LEU A 128 -14.98 -2.43 -13.04
C LEU A 128 -15.56 -3.56 -12.19
N VAL A 129 -14.72 -4.35 -11.51
CA VAL A 129 -15.15 -5.42 -10.60
C VAL A 129 -15.91 -4.83 -9.41
N ASP A 130 -15.40 -3.77 -8.78
CA ASP A 130 -16.09 -3.09 -7.66
C ASP A 130 -17.46 -2.54 -8.09
N HIS A 131 -17.55 -1.96 -9.28
CA HIS A 131 -18.83 -1.47 -9.82
C HIS A 131 -19.79 -2.61 -10.14
N SER A 132 -19.29 -3.69 -10.74
CA SER A 132 -20.06 -4.90 -11.05
C SER A 132 -20.60 -5.52 -9.76
N MET A 133 -19.76 -5.58 -8.72
CA MET A 133 -20.11 -6.08 -7.39
C MET A 133 -21.16 -5.20 -6.72
N ALA A 134 -21.01 -3.87 -6.75
CA ALA A 134 -22.01 -2.96 -6.20
C ALA A 134 -23.38 -3.14 -6.84
N VAL A 135 -23.44 -3.41 -8.15
CA VAL A 135 -24.70 -3.70 -8.87
C VAL A 135 -25.28 -5.05 -8.44
N LEU A 136 -24.46 -6.09 -8.33
CA LEU A 136 -24.90 -7.43 -7.91
C LEU A 136 -25.41 -7.45 -6.47
N LEU A 137 -24.73 -6.76 -5.55
CA LEU A 137 -25.07 -6.75 -4.12
C LEU A 137 -26.32 -5.91 -3.80
N ARG A 138 -26.65 -4.90 -4.64
CA ARG A 138 -27.86 -4.07 -4.48
C ARG A 138 -29.16 -4.80 -4.80
N ASN A 139 -29.11 -5.94 -5.48
CA ASN A 139 -30.28 -6.74 -5.82
C ASN A 139 -30.22 -8.09 -5.07
N GLU A 140 -31.21 -8.34 -4.23
CA GLU A 140 -31.22 -9.52 -3.34
C GLU A 140 -31.23 -10.84 -4.12
N THR A 141 -31.90 -10.88 -5.27
CA THR A 141 -31.90 -12.03 -6.18
C THR A 141 -30.51 -12.27 -6.77
N ASN A 142 -29.85 -11.22 -7.26
CA ASN A 142 -28.49 -11.32 -7.80
C ASN A 142 -27.46 -11.68 -6.73
N ARG A 143 -27.63 -11.20 -5.50
CA ARG A 143 -26.79 -11.55 -4.36
C ARG A 143 -26.86 -13.04 -4.05
N GLU A 144 -28.05 -13.64 -4.02
CA GLU A 144 -28.21 -15.08 -3.79
C GLU A 144 -27.68 -15.93 -4.95
N VAL A 145 -27.80 -15.46 -6.18
CA VAL A 145 -27.19 -16.12 -7.34
C VAL A 145 -25.66 -16.05 -7.27
N ALA A 146 -25.10 -14.89 -6.93
CA ALA A 146 -23.65 -14.69 -6.77
C ALA A 146 -23.07 -15.61 -5.68
N LYS A 147 -23.76 -15.77 -4.54
CA LYS A 147 -23.35 -16.72 -3.48
C LYS A 147 -23.23 -18.18 -3.95
N ARG A 148 -24.05 -18.58 -4.93
CA ARG A 148 -24.08 -19.95 -5.48
C ARG A 148 -23.08 -20.15 -6.61
N MET A 149 -22.82 -19.10 -7.39
CA MET A 149 -21.97 -19.15 -8.59
C MET A 149 -20.49 -18.85 -8.30
N LEU A 150 -20.21 -18.05 -7.27
CA LEU A 150 -18.84 -17.60 -7.00
C LEU A 150 -18.11 -18.55 -6.04
N PRO A 151 -16.80 -18.78 -6.27
CA PRO A 151 -15.94 -19.52 -5.35
C PRO A 151 -16.03 -18.94 -3.93
N LYS A 152 -16.04 -19.83 -2.93
CA LYS A 152 -16.22 -19.45 -1.51
C LYS A 152 -15.25 -18.36 -1.05
N GLN A 153 -14.01 -18.35 -1.54
CA GLN A 153 -13.04 -17.30 -1.19
C GLN A 153 -13.51 -15.90 -1.61
N ILE A 154 -14.14 -15.79 -2.77
CA ILE A 154 -14.70 -14.53 -3.29
C ILE A 154 -15.99 -14.19 -2.53
N THR A 155 -16.84 -15.18 -2.26
CA THR A 155 -18.10 -15.02 -1.51
C THR A 155 -17.86 -14.53 -0.07
N TYR A 156 -16.80 -14.98 0.59
CA TYR A 156 -16.43 -14.49 1.93
C TYR A 156 -15.87 -13.07 1.92
N GLY A 157 -15.21 -12.64 0.83
CA GLY A 157 -14.84 -11.25 0.61
C GLY A 157 -16.03 -10.35 0.27
N LEU A 158 -17.01 -10.90 -0.47
CA LEU A 158 -18.23 -10.22 -0.93
C LEU A 158 -19.25 -9.87 0.16
N MET A 159 -19.26 -10.62 1.26
CA MET A 159 -20.32 -10.57 2.27
C MET A 159 -19.82 -10.07 3.64
N ARG A 160 -18.57 -9.58 3.71
CA ARG A 160 -18.02 -8.89 4.88
C ARG A 160 -18.36 -7.41 4.81
N ASP A 161 -19.66 -7.11 4.89
CA ASP A 161 -20.17 -5.81 5.37
C ASP A 161 -20.65 -6.01 6.82
#